data_AF-I1TG18-F1
#
_entry.id   AF-I1TG18-F1
#
_cell.length_a   1.000
_cell.length_b   1.000
_cell.length_c   1.000
_cell.angle_alpha   90.00
_cell.angle_beta   90.00
_cell.angle_gamma   90.00
#
_symmetry.space_group_name_H-M   'P 1'
#
loop_
_entity.id
_entity.type
_entity.pdbx_description
1 polymer ?
#
loop_
_entity_poly.entity_id
_entity_poly.type
_entity_poly.pdbx_seq_one_letter_code
_entity_poly.pdbx_strand_id
1 'polypeptide(L)'
;MDWMEQEQERGITITSAATTCFWNDHRINIIDTPGHVDFTIEVERSLRVLDGAVACFDGVAGVEPQSETVWRQADKYKVPRMCFVNKLDRTGASFDRCVEMIKDRLGARPAVLYLPIGAEADFKGLVDLVENRAIIWKDESLGAEFSYEEIPADLADKAAEYREKLIELAVEQDD
;
A
#
# COMPACT_ATOMS: atom_id res chain seq x y z
N MET A 1 -6.42 -10.83 -12.94
CA MET A 1 -5.20 -10.94 -13.76
C MET A 1 -4.73 -12.39 -13.85
N ASP A 2 -5.17 -13.24 -12.93
CA ASP A 2 -5.00 -14.70 -12.97
C ASP A 2 -5.84 -15.33 -14.09
N TRP A 3 -5.17 -15.80 -15.15
CA TRP A 3 -5.83 -16.32 -16.36
C TRP A 3 -5.58 -17.81 -16.57
N MET A 4 -4.59 -18.39 -15.87
CA MET A 4 -4.38 -19.83 -15.90
C MET A 4 -5.39 -20.55 -15.00
N GLU A 5 -5.89 -21.69 -15.48
CA GLU A 5 -6.86 -22.51 -14.75
C GLU A 5 -6.35 -22.89 -13.35
N GLN A 6 -5.06 -23.18 -13.22
CA GLN A 6 -4.40 -23.49 -11.94
C GLN A 6 -4.31 -22.30 -10.98
N GLU A 7 -4.17 -21.06 -11.50
CA GLU A 7 -4.17 -19.84 -10.68
C GLU A 7 -5.58 -19.57 -10.15
N GLN A 8 -6.60 -19.75 -11.00
CA GLN A 8 -8.01 -19.57 -10.64
C GLN A 8 -8.49 -20.64 -9.64
N GLU A 9 -8.10 -21.91 -9.82
CA GLU A 9 -8.44 -23.00 -8.89
C GLU A 9 -7.84 -22.81 -7.50
N ARG A 10 -6.63 -22.25 -7.42
CA ARG A 10 -5.87 -22.14 -6.16
C ARG A 10 -5.93 -20.76 -5.53
N GLY A 11 -6.42 -19.74 -6.24
CA GLY A 11 -6.46 -18.36 -5.77
C GLY A 11 -5.06 -17.78 -5.52
N ILE A 12 -4.06 -18.18 -6.32
CA ILE A 12 -2.67 -17.69 -6.22
C ILE A 12 -2.18 -17.23 -7.59
N THR A 13 -1.37 -16.18 -7.61
CA THR A 13 -0.65 -15.73 -8.82
C THR A 13 0.63 -16.55 -8.98
N ILE A 14 0.78 -17.20 -10.13
CA ILE A 14 1.94 -18.05 -10.46
C ILE A 14 2.87 -17.33 -11.43
N THR A 15 2.31 -16.66 -12.44
CA THR A 15 3.10 -15.87 -13.42
C THR A 15 2.82 -14.40 -13.34
N SER A 16 3.83 -13.59 -13.69
CA SER A 16 3.61 -12.17 -13.79
C SER A 16 2.74 -11.80 -14.99
N ALA A 17 1.69 -11.01 -14.73
CA ALA A 17 0.76 -10.54 -15.74
C ALA A 17 0.98 -9.05 -16.02
N ALA A 18 1.15 -8.67 -17.28
CA ALA A 18 1.31 -7.28 -17.69
C ALA A 18 0.00 -6.72 -18.26
N THR A 19 -0.51 -5.62 -17.69
CA THR A 19 -1.73 -4.94 -18.15
C THR A 19 -1.46 -3.46 -18.33
N THR A 20 -1.88 -2.87 -19.45
CA THR A 20 -1.88 -1.42 -19.64
C THR A 20 -3.25 -0.84 -19.28
N CYS A 21 -3.26 0.23 -18.50
CA CYS A 21 -4.44 1.06 -18.25
C CYS A 21 -4.08 2.55 -18.38
N PHE A 22 -5.10 3.40 -18.34
CA PHE A 22 -4.96 4.84 -18.40
C PHE A 22 -5.64 5.45 -17.18
N TRP A 23 -4.96 6.42 -16.55
CA TRP A 23 -5.50 7.19 -15.44
C TRP A 23 -5.19 8.66 -15.68
N ASN A 24 -6.24 9.48 -15.83
CA ASN A 24 -6.13 10.85 -16.34
C ASN A 24 -5.30 10.88 -17.64
N ASP A 25 -4.29 11.75 -17.72
CA ASP A 25 -3.40 11.88 -18.88
C ASP A 25 -2.18 10.93 -18.82
N HIS A 26 -2.18 9.95 -17.89
CA HIS A 26 -1.07 9.03 -17.70
C HIS A 26 -1.41 7.61 -18.19
N ARG A 27 -0.47 7.00 -18.90
CA ARG A 27 -0.48 5.57 -19.22
C ARG A 27 0.27 4.81 -18.14
N ILE A 28 -0.39 3.82 -17.55
CA ILE A 28 0.18 2.97 -16.50
C ILE A 28 0.32 1.54 -17.04
N ASN A 29 1.49 0.94 -16.87
CA ASN A 29 1.72 -0.47 -17.16
C ASN A 29 1.92 -1.20 -15.84
N ILE A 30 0.96 -2.04 -15.47
CA ILE A 30 0.98 -2.81 -14.23
C ILE A 30 1.56 -4.18 -14.53
N ILE A 31 2.56 -4.58 -13.75
CA ILE A 31 3.06 -5.96 -13.71
C ILE A 31 2.62 -6.54 -12.37
N ASP A 32 1.66 -7.43 -12.40
CA ASP A 32 1.28 -8.21 -11.22
C ASP A 32 2.38 -9.26 -10.97
N THR A 33 2.84 -9.41 -9.73
CA THR A 33 3.97 -10.30 -9.41
C THR A 33 3.56 -11.32 -8.36
N PRO A 34 3.99 -12.59 -8.48
CA PRO A 34 3.75 -13.59 -7.45
C PRO A 34 4.29 -13.14 -6.09
N GLY A 35 3.50 -13.29 -5.03
CA GLY A 35 3.93 -12.99 -3.65
C GLY A 35 4.70 -14.12 -2.96
N HIS A 36 4.66 -15.34 -3.53
CA HIS A 36 5.26 -16.52 -2.91
C HIS A 36 6.75 -16.64 -3.22
N VAL A 37 7.54 -17.05 -2.22
CA VAL A 37 9.01 -17.17 -2.31
C VAL A 37 9.51 -18.15 -3.37
N ASP A 38 8.69 -19.15 -3.70
CA ASP A 38 9.01 -20.14 -4.74
C ASP A 38 9.06 -19.53 -6.15
N PHE A 39 8.51 -18.32 -6.35
CA PHE A 39 8.49 -17.61 -7.63
C PHE A 39 9.38 -16.35 -7.63
N THR A 40 10.37 -16.31 -6.73
CA THR A 40 11.33 -15.20 -6.58
C THR A 40 12.06 -14.81 -7.86
N ILE A 41 12.26 -15.73 -8.82
CA ILE A 41 12.89 -15.42 -10.12
C ILE A 41 12.00 -14.47 -10.95
N GLU A 42 10.69 -14.67 -10.94
CA GLU A 42 9.74 -13.81 -11.68
C GLU A 42 9.64 -12.43 -11.05
N VAL A 43 9.68 -12.36 -9.71
CA VAL A 43 9.76 -11.09 -8.98
C VAL A 43 11.06 -10.35 -9.30
N GLU A 44 12.20 -11.03 -9.28
CA GLU A 44 13.50 -10.43 -9.58
C GLU A 44 13.59 -9.93 -11.03
N ARG A 45 12.98 -10.64 -12.00
CA ARG A 45 12.88 -10.17 -13.39
C ARG A 45 12.01 -8.93 -13.50
N SER A 46 10.86 -8.91 -12.84
CA SER A 46 9.92 -7.79 -12.87
C SER A 46 10.56 -6.53 -12.28
N LEU A 47 11.19 -6.63 -11.11
CA LEU A 47 11.87 -5.53 -10.41
C LEU A 47 13.02 -4.89 -11.21
N ARG A 48 13.58 -5.59 -12.21
CA ARG A 48 14.66 -5.05 -13.07
C ARG A 48 14.16 -4.19 -14.22
N VAL A 49 12.87 -4.24 -14.53
CA VAL A 49 12.28 -3.60 -15.71
C VAL A 49 11.31 -2.49 -15.33
N LEU A 50 10.69 -2.55 -14.16
CA LEU A 50 9.80 -1.52 -13.64
C LEU A 50 10.56 -0.31 -13.08
N ASP A 51 9.94 0.86 -13.21
CA ASP A 51 10.46 2.13 -12.67
C ASP A 51 10.01 2.38 -11.22
N GLY A 52 9.03 1.62 -10.73
CA GLY A 52 8.51 1.73 -9.37
C GLY A 52 7.63 0.55 -8.98
N ALA A 53 7.48 0.31 -7.67
CA ALA A 53 6.69 -0.80 -7.14
C ALA A 53 5.70 -0.36 -6.05
N VAL A 54 4.59 -1.08 -5.95
CA VAL A 54 3.64 -0.98 -4.84
C VAL A 54 3.78 -2.23 -3.99
N ALA A 55 4.30 -2.07 -2.77
CA ALA A 55 4.42 -3.14 -1.79
C ALA A 55 3.12 -3.25 -0.99
N CYS A 56 2.36 -4.32 -1.22
CA CYS A 56 1.12 -4.60 -0.51
C CYS A 56 1.41 -5.35 0.80
N PHE A 57 0.87 -4.85 1.91
CA PHE A 57 0.96 -5.48 3.23
C PHE A 57 -0.42 -5.86 3.74
N ASP A 58 -0.53 -6.97 4.45
CA ASP A 58 -1.77 -7.38 5.10
C ASP A 58 -1.95 -6.62 6.42
N GLY A 59 -3.07 -5.91 6.59
CA GLY A 59 -3.35 -5.14 7.80
C GLY A 59 -3.40 -5.97 9.09
N VAL A 60 -3.65 -7.29 8.99
CA VAL A 60 -3.69 -8.22 10.12
C VAL A 60 -2.33 -8.89 10.37
N ALA A 61 -1.60 -9.28 9.32
CA ALA A 61 -0.29 -9.93 9.50
C ALA A 61 0.86 -8.93 9.63
N GLY A 62 0.76 -7.77 8.97
CA GLY A 62 1.82 -6.78 8.85
C GLY A 62 2.92 -7.22 7.87
N VAL A 63 4.17 -7.06 8.28
CA VAL A 63 5.34 -7.50 7.49
C VAL A 63 5.59 -8.99 7.71
N GLU A 64 5.50 -9.76 6.63
CA GLU A 64 5.74 -11.20 6.62
C GLU A 64 7.15 -11.54 6.10
N PRO A 65 7.72 -12.73 6.42
CA PRO A 65 9.06 -13.12 5.95
C PRO A 65 9.21 -13.08 4.41
N GLN A 66 8.11 -13.30 3.70
CA GLN A 66 8.05 -13.25 2.24
C GLN A 66 8.15 -11.80 1.74
N SER A 67 7.40 -10.89 2.36
CA SER A 67 7.47 -9.44 2.10
C SER A 67 8.87 -8.88 2.34
N GLU A 68 9.56 -9.32 3.40
CA GLU A 68 10.96 -8.93 3.67
C GLU A 68 11.91 -9.36 2.56
N THR A 69 11.71 -10.56 2.02
CA THR A 69 12.55 -11.11 0.94
C THR A 69 12.39 -10.27 -0.33
N VAL A 70 11.15 -9.98 -0.73
CA VAL A 70 10.86 -9.12 -1.89
C VAL A 70 11.35 -7.69 -1.66
N TRP A 71 11.24 -7.16 -0.44
CA TRP A 71 11.75 -5.84 -0.09
C TRP A 71 13.26 -5.73 -0.33
N ARG A 72 14.04 -6.73 0.12
CA ARG A 72 15.49 -6.77 -0.12
C ARG A 72 15.85 -6.88 -1.60
N GLN A 73 15.04 -7.59 -2.39
CA GLN A 73 15.23 -7.64 -3.85
C GLN A 73 15.01 -6.25 -4.46
N ALA A 74 13.99 -5.51 -4.03
CA ALA A 74 13.74 -4.16 -4.50
C ALA A 74 14.85 -3.17 -4.06
N ASP A 75 15.42 -3.34 -2.86
CA ASP A 75 16.60 -2.57 -2.40
C ASP A 75 17.81 -2.78 -3.31
N LYS A 76 18.09 -4.04 -3.69
CA LYS A 76 19.20 -4.39 -4.59
C LYS A 76 19.13 -3.65 -5.93
N TYR A 77 17.93 -3.44 -6.46
CA TYR A 77 17.70 -2.72 -7.72
C TYR A 77 17.39 -1.23 -7.53
N LYS A 78 17.37 -0.74 -6.29
CA LYS A 78 17.06 0.66 -5.94
C LYS A 78 15.70 1.11 -6.49
N VAL A 79 14.72 0.22 -6.50
CA VAL A 79 13.38 0.49 -7.01
C VAL A 79 12.64 1.43 -6.03
N PRO A 80 12.15 2.60 -6.49
CA PRO A 80 11.25 3.45 -5.70
C PRO A 80 9.96 2.70 -5.35
N ARG A 81 9.49 2.82 -4.12
CA ARG A 81 8.38 2.03 -3.58
C ARG A 81 7.35 2.87 -2.85
N MET A 82 6.10 2.49 -3.02
CA MET A 82 4.99 2.90 -2.14
C MET A 82 4.50 1.68 -1.36
N CYS A 83 4.05 1.90 -0.12
CA CYS A 83 3.45 0.85 0.71
C CYS A 83 1.93 0.99 0.69
N PHE A 84 1.22 -0.11 0.47
CA PHE A 84 -0.24 -0.17 0.54
C PHE A 84 -0.66 -1.19 1.60
N VAL A 85 -1.23 -0.71 2.71
CA VAL A 85 -1.75 -1.58 3.78
C VAL A 85 -3.18 -1.97 3.42
N ASN A 86 -3.36 -3.22 3.01
CA ASN A 86 -4.62 -3.76 2.55
C ASN A 86 -5.38 -4.47 3.69
N LYS A 87 -6.66 -4.79 3.47
CA LYS A 87 -7.51 -5.57 4.38
C LYS A 87 -7.71 -4.94 5.77
N LEU A 88 -7.81 -3.62 5.82
CA LEU A 88 -8.06 -2.88 7.07
C LEU A 88 -9.49 -3.09 7.62
N ASP A 89 -10.37 -3.66 6.81
CA ASP A 89 -11.73 -4.09 7.14
C ASP A 89 -11.79 -5.38 7.99
N ARG A 90 -10.67 -6.10 8.12
CA ARG A 90 -10.64 -7.39 8.84
C ARG A 90 -10.44 -7.24 10.34
N THR A 91 -11.03 -8.14 11.11
CA THR A 91 -10.81 -8.24 12.55
C THR A 91 -9.32 -8.42 12.88
N GLY A 92 -8.82 -7.62 13.82
CA GLY A 92 -7.40 -7.61 14.22
C GLY A 92 -6.48 -6.82 13.27
N ALA A 93 -7.04 -6.15 12.25
CA ALA A 93 -6.28 -5.25 11.41
C ALA A 93 -5.80 -4.03 12.22
N SER A 94 -4.54 -3.67 12.03
CA SER A 94 -3.95 -2.51 12.70
C SER A 94 -2.96 -1.83 11.77
N PHE A 95 -3.35 -0.64 11.31
CA PHE A 95 -2.51 0.21 10.48
C PHE A 95 -1.23 0.63 11.21
N ASP A 96 -1.35 1.11 12.45
CA ASP A 96 -0.20 1.55 13.24
C ASP A 96 0.80 0.42 13.45
N ARG A 97 0.33 -0.80 13.78
CA ARG A 97 1.20 -1.98 13.91
C ARG A 97 1.91 -2.31 12.59
N CYS A 98 1.22 -2.21 11.46
CA CYS A 98 1.83 -2.46 10.16
C CYS A 98 2.92 -1.42 9.83
N VAL A 99 2.68 -0.15 10.12
CA VAL A 99 3.66 0.94 9.94
C VAL A 99 4.89 0.73 10.82
N GLU A 100 4.72 0.36 12.08
CA GLU A 100 5.84 0.06 12.98
C GLU A 100 6.64 -1.17 12.50
N MET A 101 5.97 -2.23 12.04
CA MET A 101 6.67 -3.38 11.46
C MET A 101 7.46 -3.02 10.20
N ILE A 102 6.96 -2.11 9.35
CA ILE A 102 7.69 -1.61 8.19
C ILE A 102 8.98 -0.89 8.63
N LYS A 103 8.93 -0.08 9.70
CA LYS A 103 10.12 0.56 10.26
C LYS A 103 11.11 -0.47 10.80
N ASP A 104 10.64 -1.32 11.71
CA ASP A 104 11.50 -2.20 12.49
C ASP A 104 12.08 -3.37 11.68
N ARG A 105 11.27 -3.99 10.83
CA ARG A 105 11.68 -5.20 10.09
C ARG A 105 12.32 -4.90 8.75
N LEU A 106 11.84 -3.87 8.05
CA LEU A 106 12.37 -3.50 6.73
C LEU A 106 13.46 -2.43 6.84
N GLY A 107 13.65 -1.80 8.00
CA GLY A 107 14.59 -0.69 8.17
C GLY A 107 14.20 0.54 7.34
N ALA A 108 12.92 0.63 6.95
CA ALA A 108 12.42 1.70 6.09
C ALA A 108 12.01 2.91 6.94
N ARG A 109 12.05 4.10 6.33
CA ARG A 109 11.51 5.34 6.92
C ARG A 109 10.23 5.72 6.18
N PRO A 110 9.06 5.21 6.59
CA PRO A 110 7.82 5.44 5.85
C PRO A 110 7.33 6.88 6.04
N ALA A 111 7.02 7.53 4.92
CA ALA A 111 6.23 8.76 4.90
C ALA A 111 4.74 8.36 4.85
N VAL A 112 4.04 8.49 5.98
CA VAL A 112 2.61 8.17 6.06
C VAL A 112 1.81 9.28 5.39
N LEU A 113 1.10 8.95 4.31
CA LEU A 113 0.27 9.89 3.54
C LEU A 113 -1.20 9.86 3.95
N TYR A 114 -1.66 8.70 4.45
CA TYR A 114 -3.06 8.47 4.79
C TYR A 114 -3.19 7.79 6.15
N LEU A 115 -4.19 8.20 6.94
CA LEU A 115 -4.60 7.51 8.16
C LEU A 115 -5.99 6.89 7.96
N PRO A 116 -6.26 5.67 8.44
CA PRO A 116 -7.60 5.09 8.34
C PRO A 116 -8.60 5.80 9.24
N ILE A 117 -9.83 5.96 8.74
CA ILE A 117 -11.00 6.40 9.51
C ILE A 117 -11.84 5.17 9.82
N GLY A 118 -11.97 4.88 11.12
CA GLY A 118 -12.52 3.62 11.60
C GLY A 118 -11.54 2.46 11.48
N ALA A 119 -11.96 1.29 11.95
CA ALA A 119 -11.18 0.07 11.91
C ALA A 119 -12.12 -1.12 11.74
N GLU A 120 -11.62 -2.20 11.15
CA GLU A 120 -12.39 -3.43 10.92
C GLU A 120 -13.71 -3.10 10.18
N ALA A 121 -14.84 -3.60 10.65
CA ALA A 121 -16.15 -3.35 10.05
C ALA A 121 -16.59 -1.87 10.03
N ASP A 122 -15.96 -1.01 10.86
CA ASP A 122 -16.25 0.43 10.89
C ASP A 122 -15.30 1.24 9.98
N PHE A 123 -14.38 0.57 9.26
CA PHE A 123 -13.49 1.22 8.30
C PHE A 123 -14.31 1.81 7.14
N LYS A 124 -14.25 3.13 6.99
CA LYS A 124 -15.13 3.87 6.05
C LYS A 124 -14.43 4.95 5.23
N GLY A 125 -13.15 5.19 5.51
CA GLY A 125 -12.49 6.37 4.98
C GLY A 125 -11.01 6.47 5.29
N LEU A 126 -10.42 7.52 4.75
CA LEU A 126 -9.03 7.89 4.97
C LEU A 126 -8.95 9.38 5.32
N VAL A 127 -8.06 9.75 6.22
CA VAL A 127 -7.56 11.11 6.33
C VAL A 127 -6.42 11.26 5.35
N ASP A 128 -6.57 12.17 4.38
CA ASP A 128 -5.51 12.61 3.46
C ASP A 128 -4.69 13.71 4.17
N LEU A 129 -3.45 13.37 4.52
CA LEU A 129 -2.56 14.29 5.24
C LEU A 129 -1.92 15.34 4.31
N VAL A 130 -1.89 15.08 3.01
CA VAL A 130 -1.33 15.99 2.00
C VAL A 130 -2.30 17.14 1.78
N GLU A 131 -3.55 16.82 1.45
CA GLU A 131 -4.62 17.80 1.23
C GLU A 131 -5.30 18.24 2.54
N ASN A 132 -4.93 17.63 3.67
CA ASN A 132 -5.43 17.90 5.01
C ASN A 132 -6.97 17.85 5.12
N ARG A 133 -7.55 16.74 4.67
CA ARG A 133 -9.01 16.51 4.60
C ARG A 133 -9.35 15.03 4.79
N ALA A 134 -10.61 14.73 5.08
CA ALA A 134 -11.13 13.36 5.07
C ALA A 134 -11.66 12.96 3.70
N ILE A 135 -11.53 11.69 3.37
CA ILE A 135 -12.12 11.01 2.22
C ILE A 135 -13.00 9.90 2.77
N ILE A 136 -14.31 9.99 2.55
CA ILE A 136 -15.30 9.03 3.05
C ILE A 136 -15.97 8.34 1.86
N TRP A 137 -15.98 7.01 1.86
CA TRP A 137 -16.71 6.24 0.85
C TRP A 137 -18.15 6.00 1.32
N LYS A 138 -19.11 6.19 0.43
CA LYS A 138 -20.54 6.01 0.74
C LYS A 138 -20.96 4.54 0.79
N ASP A 139 -20.27 3.69 0.02
CA ASP A 139 -20.51 2.25 -0.05
C ASP A 139 -19.21 1.50 -0.38
N GLU A 140 -19.25 0.16 -0.28
CA GLU A 140 -18.13 -0.74 -0.57
C GLU A 140 -18.07 -1.19 -2.05
N SER A 141 -18.91 -0.62 -2.93
CA SER A 141 -19.02 -1.09 -4.30
C SER A 141 -17.82 -0.65 -5.16
N LEU A 142 -17.52 -1.43 -6.21
CA LEU A 142 -16.52 -1.05 -7.20
C LEU A 142 -16.98 0.23 -7.93
N GLY A 143 -16.23 1.31 -7.74
CA GLY A 143 -16.61 2.64 -8.24
C GLY A 143 -17.47 3.46 -7.27
N ALA A 144 -17.51 3.07 -5.99
CA ALA A 144 -18.18 3.78 -4.91
C ALA A 144 -17.94 5.29 -4.97
N GLU A 145 -19.02 6.06 -4.86
CA GLU A 145 -18.92 7.49 -4.67
C GLU A 145 -18.25 7.80 -3.33
N PHE A 146 -17.34 8.77 -3.34
CA PHE A 146 -16.72 9.30 -2.13
C PHE A 146 -16.98 10.79 -1.98
N SER A 147 -16.92 11.29 -0.75
CA SER A 147 -16.98 12.71 -0.39
C SER A 147 -15.68 13.16 0.24
N TYR A 148 -15.32 14.43 -0.02
CA TYR A 148 -14.30 15.13 0.75
C TYR A 148 -14.95 15.88 1.90
N GLU A 149 -14.45 15.67 3.11
CA GLU A 149 -15.01 16.20 4.35
C GLU A 149 -13.91 16.76 5.26
N GLU A 150 -14.32 17.42 6.34
CA GLU A 150 -13.39 17.81 7.40
C GLU A 150 -12.89 16.57 8.15
N ILE A 151 -11.66 16.66 8.69
CA ILE A 151 -11.08 15.57 9.47
C ILE A 151 -11.95 15.34 10.72
N PRO A 152 -12.38 14.09 11.00
CA PRO A 152 -13.14 13.78 12.21
C PRO A 152 -12.42 14.25 13.48
N ALA A 153 -13.18 14.81 14.43
CA ALA A 153 -12.61 15.44 15.62
C ALA A 153 -11.78 14.47 16.48
N ASP A 154 -12.14 13.18 16.49
CA ASP A 154 -11.41 12.10 17.17
C ASP A 154 -10.06 11.76 16.52
N LEU A 155 -9.85 12.17 15.27
CA LEU A 155 -8.60 11.98 14.53
C LEU A 155 -7.81 13.26 14.33
N ALA A 156 -8.33 14.43 14.74
CA ALA A 156 -7.70 15.73 14.48
C ALA A 156 -6.27 15.82 15.05
N ASP A 157 -6.08 15.43 16.31
CA ASP A 157 -4.77 15.48 16.97
C ASP A 157 -3.78 14.50 16.33
N LYS A 158 -4.23 13.27 16.04
CA LYS A 158 -3.40 12.25 15.38
C LYS A 158 -3.03 12.68 13.96
N ALA A 159 -3.97 13.26 13.22
CA ALA A 159 -3.72 13.77 11.87
C ALA A 159 -2.72 14.92 11.88
N ALA A 160 -2.83 15.85 12.84
CA ALA A 160 -1.87 16.94 13.00
C ALA A 160 -0.45 16.43 13.27
N GLU A 161 -0.31 15.47 14.21
CA GLU A 161 0.98 14.85 14.55
C GLU A 161 1.61 14.15 13.33
N TYR A 162 0.84 13.32 12.62
CA TYR A 162 1.35 12.60 11.46
C TYR A 162 1.65 13.53 10.28
N ARG A 163 0.88 14.61 10.11
CA ARG A 163 1.12 15.62 9.09
C ARG A 163 2.40 16.42 9.38
N GLU A 164 2.67 16.77 10.62
CA GLU A 164 3.94 17.39 11.03
C GLU A 164 5.12 16.50 10.66
N LYS A 165 5.09 15.21 11.05
CA LYS A 165 6.12 14.23 10.68
C LYS A 165 6.28 14.08 9.16
N LEU A 166 5.18 14.09 8.41
CA LEU A 166 5.22 14.02 6.95
C LEU A 166 5.92 15.24 6.34
N ILE A 167 5.61 16.44 6.83
CA ILE A 167 6.22 17.69 6.36
C ILE A 167 7.71 17.72 6.71
N GLU A 168 8.08 17.35 7.93
CA GLU A 168 9.50 17.23 8.34
C GLU A 168 10.27 16.30 7.40
N LEU A 169 9.73 15.11 7.13
CA LEU A 169 10.32 14.15 6.19
C LEU A 169 10.48 14.72 4.78
N ALA A 170 9.49 15.46 4.29
CA ALA A 170 9.53 16.06 2.96
C ALA A 170 10.60 17.16 2.86
N VAL A 171 10.68 18.03 3.87
CA VAL A 171 11.66 19.13 3.94
C VAL A 171 13.08 18.59 4.02
N GLU A 172 13.32 17.47 4.70
CA GLU A 172 14.66 16.85 4.73
C GLU A 172 15.16 16.34 3.36
N GLN A 173 14.28 16.23 2.35
CA GLN A 173 14.65 15.81 1.00
C GLN A 173 14.82 16.99 0.03
N ASP A 174 14.46 18.21 0.46
CA ASP A 174 14.53 19.44 -0.34
C ASP A 174 15.65 20.32 0.24
N ASP A 175 16.76 20.47 -0.50
CA ASP A 175 17.94 21.26 -0.11
C ASP A 175 17.70 22.78 -0.20
#